data_AF-A0A9P1APD5-F1
#
_entry.id   AF-A0A9P1APD5-F1
#
_cell.length_a   1.000
_cell.length_b   1.000
_cell.length_c   1.000
_cell.angle_alpha   90.00
_cell.angle_beta   90.00
_cell.angle_gamma   90.00
#
_symmetry.space_group_name_H-M   'P 1'
#
loop_
_entity.id
_entity.type
_entity.pdbx_description
1 polymer ?
#
loop_
_entity_poly.entity_id
_entity_poly.type
_entity_poly.pdbx_seq_one_letter_code
_entity_poly.pdbx_strand_id
1 'polypeptide(L)'
;MLNSKTGHGMPRRFRIVDWILLIVILFAVYTILNYDGDGSQESTSLGAVRPSWNKEDIREMCQFLEQEVTGEEGDQWVKGNDYEKQLRLRGITVVFRHGERSPVSKVNDEIGCLPHRDVDRKAFVAYKELAESDELLAFLKVDPRLNEFPRVPEDAKCISGMLTAEGALQHLKLGRYFRHRYERTQLFSAENQRIVTDVITSKYNRTVQSALAFSTEFLYKQRTLLAPIQIKASNFSYHCLDDYCACKQHKAIRKMYEKEHLQEFYHMKSDSVADEEKKLLSFSEFSSSFDPFQMIDVGLGRFICRRKTLPCHENECLTFDSFNK
;
A
#
# COMPACT_ATOMS: atom_id res chain seq x y z
N MET A 1 30.80 65.73 -71.19
CA MET A 1 31.03 67.05 -70.60
C MET A 1 30.08 67.23 -69.42
N LEU A 2 30.64 67.39 -68.22
CA LEU A 2 30.07 67.97 -66.98
C LEU A 2 28.80 67.36 -66.32
N ASN A 3 29.10 66.70 -65.19
CA ASN A 3 28.60 66.93 -63.81
C ASN A 3 27.24 66.40 -63.29
N SER A 4 27.42 65.59 -62.23
CA SER A 4 26.81 65.72 -60.89
C SER A 4 25.43 65.10 -60.64
N LYS A 5 25.38 64.02 -59.85
CA LYS A 5 25.09 64.13 -58.41
C LYS A 5 25.38 62.83 -57.66
N THR A 6 26.18 62.98 -56.62
CA THR A 6 26.48 62.02 -55.56
C THR A 6 25.32 61.92 -54.58
N GLY A 7 24.98 60.69 -54.17
CA GLY A 7 24.12 60.40 -53.02
C GLY A 7 24.73 59.25 -52.23
N HIS A 8 25.59 59.58 -51.25
CA HIS A 8 26.13 58.62 -50.29
C HIS A 8 25.04 58.21 -49.29
N GLY A 9 24.62 56.94 -49.33
CA GLY A 9 23.92 56.30 -48.22
C GLY A 9 24.93 55.87 -47.15
N MET A 10 24.80 56.41 -45.94
CA MET A 10 25.60 56.04 -44.77
C MET A 10 25.56 54.53 -44.49
N PRO A 11 26.68 53.92 -44.03
CA PRO A 11 26.65 52.57 -43.49
C PRO A 11 25.81 52.55 -42.20
N ARG A 12 24.86 51.62 -42.11
CA ARG A 12 24.07 51.37 -40.89
C ARG A 12 25.03 51.10 -39.73
N ARG A 13 25.05 52.00 -38.74
CA ARG A 13 25.66 51.75 -37.44
C ARG A 13 24.99 50.53 -36.83
N PHE A 14 25.75 49.44 -36.68
CA PHE A 14 25.36 48.31 -35.84
C PHE A 14 25.04 48.84 -34.45
N ARG A 15 23.82 48.59 -33.97
CA ARG A 15 23.40 49.04 -32.65
C ARG A 15 24.00 48.07 -31.63
N ILE A 16 24.24 48.55 -30.41
CA ILE A 16 24.75 47.74 -29.29
C ILE A 16 23.89 46.48 -29.07
N VAL A 17 22.59 46.57 -29.38
CA VAL A 17 21.64 45.45 -29.34
C VAL A 17 22.02 44.33 -30.32
N ASP A 18 22.56 44.66 -31.50
CA ASP A 18 22.99 43.67 -32.50
C ASP A 18 24.20 42.88 -31.99
N TRP A 19 25.11 43.53 -31.26
CA TRP A 19 26.26 42.86 -30.62
C TRP A 19 25.86 41.97 -29.46
N ILE A 20 24.89 42.40 -28.65
CA ILE A 20 24.35 41.57 -27.57
C ILE A 20 23.67 40.32 -28.14
N LEU A 21 22.89 40.47 -29.21
CA LEU A 21 22.23 39.34 -29.88
C LEU A 21 23.26 38.35 -30.45
N LEU A 22 24.34 38.86 -31.06
CA LEU A 22 25.41 38.04 -31.61
C LEU A 22 26.16 37.26 -30.52
N ILE A 23 26.41 37.88 -29.37
CA ILE A 23 27.02 37.22 -28.21
C ILE A 23 26.10 36.13 -27.64
N VAL A 24 24.79 36.38 -27.53
CA VAL A 24 23.82 35.39 -27.04
C VAL A 24 23.74 34.20 -28.01
N ILE A 25 23.75 34.45 -29.32
CA ILE A 25 23.75 33.38 -30.34
C ILE A 25 25.05 32.59 -30.26
N LEU A 26 26.21 33.24 -30.14
CA LEU A 26 27.49 32.56 -30.01
C LEU A 26 27.57 31.75 -28.71
N PHE A 27 27.02 32.26 -27.61
CA PHE A 27 26.96 31.53 -26.34
C PHE A 27 26.02 30.32 -26.43
N ALA A 28 24.86 30.46 -27.08
CA ALA A 28 23.92 29.35 -27.32
C ALA A 28 24.50 28.28 -28.25
N VAL A 29 25.22 28.69 -29.30
CA VAL A 29 25.91 27.75 -30.20
C VAL A 29 27.07 27.08 -29.48
N TYR A 30 27.83 27.82 -28.67
CA TYR A 30 28.91 27.26 -27.85
C TYR A 30 28.38 26.27 -26.81
N THR A 31 27.25 26.56 -26.15
CA THR A 31 26.64 25.62 -25.22
C THR A 31 26.06 24.42 -25.94
N ILE A 32 25.46 24.54 -27.12
CA ILE A 32 24.97 23.38 -27.89
C ILE A 32 26.13 22.52 -28.42
N LEU A 33 27.21 23.13 -28.90
CA LEU A 33 28.37 22.41 -29.45
C LEU A 33 29.26 21.80 -28.38
N ASN A 34 29.31 22.37 -27.18
CA ASN A 34 30.04 21.81 -26.03
C ASN A 34 29.10 21.19 -24.99
N TYR A 35 27.82 21.01 -25.33
CA TYR A 35 26.99 20.03 -24.65
C TYR A 35 27.41 18.67 -25.17
N ASP A 36 28.61 18.26 -24.78
CA ASP A 36 28.92 16.85 -24.66
C ASP A 36 27.88 16.30 -23.70
N GLY A 37 26.88 15.63 -24.27
CA GLY A 37 25.97 14.83 -23.49
C GLY A 37 26.85 13.93 -22.63
N ASP A 38 26.62 14.00 -21.32
CA ASP A 38 27.15 13.07 -20.32
C ASP A 38 26.53 11.67 -20.51
N GLY A 39 26.34 11.27 -21.76
CA GLY A 39 26.11 9.92 -22.22
C GLY A 39 27.48 9.29 -22.46
N SER A 40 28.24 9.12 -21.38
CA SER A 40 29.15 8.00 -21.32
C SER A 40 28.31 6.74 -21.61
N GLN A 41 28.42 6.24 -22.84
CA GLN A 41 28.23 4.82 -23.10
C GLN A 41 29.36 4.09 -22.36
N GLU A 42 29.31 4.08 -21.03
CA GLU A 42 29.64 2.86 -20.33
C GLU A 42 28.54 1.88 -20.74
N SER A 43 28.84 1.10 -21.76
CA SER A 43 28.38 -0.28 -21.81
C SER A 43 28.96 -0.98 -20.59
N THR A 44 28.47 -0.63 -19.40
CA THR A 44 28.44 -1.55 -18.29
C THR A 44 27.58 -2.68 -18.84
N SER A 45 28.24 -3.76 -19.26
CA SER A 45 27.67 -5.06 -19.03
C SER A 45 27.45 -5.11 -17.52
N LEU A 46 26.31 -4.57 -17.07
CA LEU A 46 25.63 -5.02 -15.88
C LEU A 46 25.35 -6.49 -16.20
N GLY A 47 26.38 -7.33 -16.02
CA GLY A 47 26.18 -8.75 -15.85
C GLY A 47 25.16 -8.78 -14.73
N ALA A 48 23.93 -9.14 -15.08
CA ALA A 48 22.79 -9.01 -14.21
C ALA A 48 23.14 -9.77 -12.93
N VAL A 49 23.60 -9.03 -11.91
CA VAL A 49 23.93 -9.61 -10.62
C VAL A 49 22.58 -10.06 -10.12
N ARG A 50 22.35 -11.37 -10.17
CA ARG A 50 21.12 -11.96 -9.68
C ARG A 50 20.97 -11.49 -8.24
N PRO A 51 19.86 -10.83 -7.88
CA PRO A 51 19.68 -10.29 -6.54
C PRO A 51 19.84 -11.41 -5.51
N SER A 52 20.63 -11.16 -4.46
CA SER A 52 20.66 -12.04 -3.29
C SER A 52 19.43 -11.71 -2.44
N TRP A 53 18.45 -12.59 -2.46
CA TRP A 53 17.28 -12.47 -1.58
C TRP A 53 17.67 -12.95 -0.18
N ASN A 54 17.57 -12.08 0.82
CA ASN A 54 17.61 -12.52 2.21
C ASN A 54 16.36 -13.36 2.46
N LYS A 55 16.52 -14.53 3.10
CA LYS A 55 15.39 -15.34 3.53
C LYS A 55 14.64 -14.57 4.62
N GLU A 56 13.58 -13.87 4.24
CA GLU A 56 12.57 -13.42 5.18
C GLU A 56 11.73 -14.65 5.58
N ASP A 57 11.42 -14.80 6.86
CA ASP A 57 10.52 -15.85 7.29
C ASP A 57 9.11 -15.49 6.81
N ILE A 58 8.57 -16.23 5.83
CA ILE A 58 7.22 -16.05 5.28
C ILE A 58 6.13 -15.89 6.34
N ARG A 59 6.35 -16.41 7.56
CA ARG A 59 5.43 -16.28 8.70
C ARG A 59 5.33 -14.84 9.22
N GLU A 60 6.36 -14.02 9.05
CA GLU A 60 6.32 -12.60 9.45
C GLU A 60 5.26 -11.82 8.67
N MET A 61 4.98 -12.21 7.41
CA MET A 61 3.92 -11.61 6.61
C MET A 61 2.52 -11.83 7.19
N CYS A 62 2.34 -12.80 8.07
CA CYS A 62 1.05 -13.12 8.65
C CYS A 62 0.64 -12.21 9.80
N GLN A 63 1.59 -11.51 10.46
CA GLN A 63 1.31 -10.62 11.59
C GLN A 63 0.36 -11.24 12.62
N PHE A 64 0.77 -12.39 13.16
CA PHE A 64 -0.07 -13.19 14.05
C PHE A 64 -0.53 -12.40 15.29
N LEU A 65 -1.74 -12.63 15.77
CA LEU A 65 -2.34 -11.87 16.88
C LEU A 65 -1.57 -11.98 18.20
N GLU A 66 -0.76 -13.03 18.37
CA GLU A 66 0.17 -13.23 19.48
C GLU A 66 1.32 -12.22 19.45
N GLN A 67 1.74 -11.75 18.27
CA GLN A 67 2.83 -10.81 18.12
C GLN A 67 2.37 -9.41 18.49
N GLU A 68 3.08 -8.76 19.40
CA GLU A 68 2.77 -7.38 19.79
C GLU A 68 2.90 -6.42 18.61
N VAL A 69 2.00 -5.44 18.55
CA VAL A 69 2.13 -4.33 17.59
C VAL A 69 3.20 -3.41 18.15
N THR A 70 4.27 -3.22 17.39
CA THR A 70 5.40 -2.37 17.75
C THR A 70 5.48 -1.14 16.84
N GLY A 71 6.19 -0.13 17.30
CA GLY A 71 6.48 1.07 16.53
C GLY A 71 7.11 2.14 17.41
N GLU A 72 7.81 3.08 16.78
CA GLU A 72 8.38 4.26 17.45
C GLU A 72 7.40 5.44 17.46
N GLU A 73 6.25 5.28 16.79
CA GLU A 73 5.22 6.31 16.68
C GLU A 73 4.91 6.88 18.05
N GLY A 74 5.06 8.20 18.17
CA GLY A 74 4.78 8.97 19.36
C GLY A 74 5.84 8.96 20.46
N ASP A 75 6.93 8.19 20.34
CA ASP A 75 7.97 8.07 21.38
C ASP A 75 8.57 9.41 21.78
N GLN A 76 8.57 10.40 20.90
CA GLN A 76 8.90 11.79 21.23
C GLN A 76 8.14 12.34 22.45
N TRP A 77 6.86 11.98 22.65
CA TRP A 77 6.06 12.51 23.77
C TRP A 77 6.29 11.77 25.09
N VAL A 78 6.96 10.62 25.07
CA VAL A 78 7.15 9.76 26.26
C VAL A 78 8.63 9.65 26.62
N LYS A 79 9.47 9.35 25.63
CA LYS A 79 10.90 9.10 25.75
C LYS A 79 11.77 10.27 25.27
N GLY A 80 11.18 11.26 24.59
CA GLY A 80 11.88 12.43 24.09
C GLY A 80 12.42 13.36 25.19
N ASN A 81 13.20 14.35 24.78
CA ASN A 81 13.69 15.41 25.65
C ASN A 81 12.55 16.36 26.09
N ASP A 82 12.85 17.30 26.99
CA ASP A 82 11.85 18.21 27.56
C ASP A 82 11.16 19.09 26.49
N TYR A 83 11.86 19.42 25.41
CA TYR A 83 11.29 20.16 24.29
C TYR A 83 10.30 19.29 23.50
N GLU A 84 10.68 18.05 23.16
CA GLU A 84 9.83 17.10 22.42
C GLU A 84 8.56 16.75 23.18
N LYS A 85 8.65 16.62 24.51
CA LYS A 85 7.49 16.40 25.39
C LYS A 85 6.50 17.57 25.41
N GLN A 86 6.95 18.79 25.09
CA GLN A 86 6.11 19.99 25.00
C GLN A 86 5.50 20.19 23.61
N LEU A 87 5.89 19.40 22.61
CA LEU A 87 5.33 19.52 21.25
C LEU A 87 3.86 19.14 21.22
N ARG A 88 3.02 20.04 20.72
CA ARG A 88 1.60 19.79 20.50
C ARG A 88 1.37 19.09 19.17
N LEU A 89 0.94 17.84 19.21
CA LEU A 89 0.45 17.12 18.04
C LEU A 89 -0.78 17.83 17.45
N ARG A 90 -0.73 18.16 16.15
CA ARG A 90 -1.80 18.87 15.44
C ARG A 90 -2.69 17.98 14.59
N GLY A 91 -2.18 16.84 14.15
CA GLY A 91 -2.88 15.91 13.29
C GLY A 91 -2.03 14.70 12.97
N ILE A 92 -2.67 13.65 12.47
CA ILE A 92 -2.03 12.41 12.07
C ILE A 92 -2.62 11.97 10.73
N THR A 93 -1.81 11.28 9.92
CA THR A 93 -2.28 10.58 8.72
C THR A 93 -1.82 9.14 8.86
N VAL A 94 -2.77 8.21 8.83
CA VAL A 94 -2.50 6.78 8.97
C VAL A 94 -2.84 6.10 7.67
N VAL A 95 -1.87 5.38 7.11
CA VAL A 95 -2.05 4.55 5.92
C VAL A 95 -1.69 3.12 6.30
N PHE A 96 -2.63 2.20 6.12
CA PHE A 96 -2.41 0.79 6.40
C PHE A 96 -2.99 -0.07 5.29
N ARG A 97 -2.39 -1.25 5.11
CA ARG A 97 -2.95 -2.30 4.26
C ARG A 97 -4.09 -2.99 5.01
N HIS A 98 -5.00 -3.61 4.26
CA HIS A 98 -5.97 -4.55 4.82
C HIS A 98 -5.28 -5.65 5.64
N GLY A 99 -6.01 -6.25 6.58
CA GLY A 99 -5.51 -7.37 7.38
C GLY A 99 -5.44 -8.67 6.60
N GLU A 100 -5.13 -9.75 7.31
CA GLU A 100 -5.10 -11.10 6.80
C GLU A 100 -6.43 -11.46 6.07
N ARG A 101 -6.29 -12.13 4.92
CA ARG A 101 -7.40 -12.40 4.00
C ARG A 101 -7.26 -13.77 3.34
N SER A 102 -8.38 -14.30 2.86
CA SER A 102 -8.33 -15.43 1.93
C SER A 102 -7.66 -15.02 0.60
N PRO A 103 -7.06 -15.98 -0.13
CA PRO A 103 -6.46 -15.71 -1.44
C PRO A 103 -7.45 -15.09 -2.42
N VAL A 104 -6.96 -14.30 -3.37
CA VAL A 104 -7.79 -13.70 -4.43
C VAL A 104 -8.27 -14.76 -5.42
N SER A 105 -7.48 -15.81 -5.63
CA SER A 105 -7.87 -16.97 -6.43
C SER A 105 -9.05 -17.72 -5.80
N LYS A 106 -9.69 -18.61 -6.57
CA LYS A 106 -10.88 -19.34 -6.10
C LYS A 106 -10.54 -20.14 -4.85
N VAL A 107 -11.32 -19.97 -3.78
CA VAL A 107 -11.23 -20.73 -2.53
C VAL A 107 -12.53 -21.50 -2.36
N ASN A 108 -12.43 -22.82 -2.27
CA ASN A 108 -13.52 -23.70 -1.86
C ASN A 108 -13.12 -24.28 -0.50
N ASP A 109 -13.15 -23.46 0.53
CA ASP A 109 -12.83 -23.87 1.89
C ASP A 109 -14.04 -23.63 2.79
N GLU A 110 -14.74 -24.72 3.11
CA GLU A 110 -15.96 -24.71 3.91
C GLU A 110 -15.69 -24.53 5.42
N ILE A 111 -14.43 -24.69 5.87
CA ILE A 111 -14.05 -24.64 7.28
C ILE A 111 -12.67 -23.97 7.38
N GLY A 112 -12.60 -22.64 7.53
CA GLY A 112 -11.27 -22.02 7.52
C GLY A 112 -11.09 -20.59 7.98
N CYS A 113 -12.16 -19.81 8.20
CA CYS A 113 -12.02 -18.36 8.42
C CYS A 113 -12.18 -17.91 9.87
N LEU A 114 -12.33 -18.87 10.80
CA LEU A 114 -12.35 -18.58 12.22
C LEU A 114 -10.94 -18.25 12.74
N PRO A 115 -10.82 -17.36 13.75
CA PRO A 115 -9.55 -17.11 14.42
C PRO A 115 -8.98 -18.39 15.03
N HIS A 116 -7.65 -18.52 15.08
CA HIS A 116 -7.01 -19.73 15.60
C HIS A 116 -7.28 -19.99 17.09
N ARG A 117 -7.17 -18.96 17.95
CA ARG A 117 -7.32 -19.11 19.41
C ARG A 117 -8.75 -18.83 19.87
N ASP A 118 -9.19 -19.53 20.91
CA ASP A 118 -10.55 -19.35 21.46
C ASP A 118 -10.80 -17.94 22.04
N VAL A 119 -9.76 -17.32 22.61
CA VAL A 119 -9.83 -15.92 23.07
C VAL A 119 -10.12 -14.97 21.91
N ASP A 120 -9.55 -15.23 20.74
CA ASP A 120 -9.72 -14.43 19.54
C ASP A 120 -11.11 -14.68 18.93
N ARG A 121 -11.61 -15.92 18.95
CA ARG A 121 -13.01 -16.22 18.55
C ARG A 121 -14.00 -15.40 19.37
N LYS A 122 -13.84 -15.38 20.70
CA LYS A 122 -14.70 -14.57 21.61
C LYS A 122 -14.56 -13.07 21.34
N ALA A 123 -13.33 -12.59 21.15
CA ALA A 123 -13.10 -11.18 20.81
C ALA A 123 -13.77 -10.79 19.47
N PHE A 124 -13.75 -11.68 18.49
CA PHE A 124 -14.40 -11.45 17.20
C PHE A 124 -15.92 -11.40 17.32
N VAL A 125 -16.53 -12.29 18.12
CA VAL A 125 -17.98 -12.23 18.41
C VAL A 125 -18.36 -10.89 19.03
N ALA A 126 -17.62 -10.43 20.04
CA ALA A 126 -17.87 -9.13 20.68
C ALA A 126 -17.68 -7.96 19.69
N TYR A 127 -16.69 -8.04 18.80
CA TYR A 127 -16.52 -7.06 17.74
C TYR A 127 -17.71 -7.05 16.77
N LYS A 128 -18.18 -8.22 16.36
CA LYS A 128 -19.32 -8.36 15.44
C LYS A 128 -20.58 -7.71 16.01
N GLU A 129 -20.91 -8.01 17.26
CA GLU A 129 -22.04 -7.39 17.98
C GLU A 129 -21.91 -5.85 18.02
N LEU A 130 -20.72 -5.33 18.34
CA LEU A 130 -20.49 -3.89 18.33
C LEU A 130 -20.57 -3.30 16.92
N ALA A 131 -20.04 -3.99 15.92
CA ALA A 131 -19.97 -3.54 14.52
C ALA A 131 -21.35 -3.37 13.88
N GLU A 132 -22.32 -4.12 14.40
CA GLU A 132 -23.73 -4.15 14.00
C GLU A 132 -24.63 -3.29 14.91
N SER A 133 -24.09 -2.71 15.99
CA SER A 133 -24.87 -1.88 16.91
C SER A 133 -25.29 -0.54 16.29
N ASP A 134 -26.50 -0.07 16.66
CA ASP A 134 -27.05 1.22 16.20
C ASP A 134 -26.13 2.41 16.55
N GLU A 135 -25.48 2.36 17.71
CA GLU A 135 -24.55 3.41 18.16
C GLU A 135 -23.34 3.51 17.23
N LEU A 136 -22.72 2.38 16.87
CA LEU A 136 -21.59 2.39 15.94
C LEU A 136 -22.02 2.71 14.51
N LEU A 137 -23.20 2.26 14.08
CA LEU A 137 -23.75 2.59 12.76
C LEU A 137 -24.00 4.09 12.62
N ALA A 138 -24.52 4.73 13.67
CA ALA A 138 -24.75 6.18 13.70
C ALA A 138 -23.42 6.97 13.70
N PHE A 139 -22.39 6.45 14.35
CA PHE A 139 -21.08 7.10 14.44
C PHE A 139 -20.19 6.89 13.21
N LEU A 140 -20.08 5.65 12.69
CA LEU A 140 -19.29 5.29 11.50
C LEU A 140 -20.20 5.09 10.29
N LYS A 141 -20.51 6.20 9.63
CA LYS A 141 -21.37 6.25 8.45
C LYS A 141 -20.59 5.81 7.22
N VAL A 142 -21.14 4.87 6.47
CA VAL A 142 -20.50 4.31 5.27
C VAL A 142 -21.05 5.00 4.03
N ASP A 143 -20.16 5.34 3.10
CA ASP A 143 -20.53 5.91 1.80
C ASP A 143 -21.47 4.93 1.07
N PRO A 144 -22.58 5.39 0.47
CA PRO A 144 -23.52 4.51 -0.23
C PRO A 144 -22.86 3.60 -1.28
N ARG A 145 -21.74 4.03 -1.87
CA ARG A 145 -20.94 3.24 -2.84
C ARG A 145 -20.21 2.05 -2.21
N LEU A 146 -20.28 1.89 -0.89
CA LEU A 146 -19.69 0.81 -0.13
C LEU A 146 -20.76 -0.08 0.55
N ASN A 147 -22.05 0.24 0.41
CA ASN A 147 -23.15 -0.51 1.06
C ASN A 147 -23.26 -1.97 0.60
N GLU A 148 -22.70 -2.31 -0.55
CA GLU A 148 -22.61 -3.70 -1.02
C GLU A 148 -21.64 -4.55 -0.20
N PHE A 149 -20.74 -3.92 0.57
CA PHE A 149 -19.76 -4.62 1.38
C PHE A 149 -20.26 -4.81 2.81
N PRO A 150 -20.24 -6.05 3.35
CA PRO A 150 -20.59 -6.31 4.73
C PRO A 150 -19.59 -5.63 5.68
N ARG A 151 -20.10 -5.12 6.82
CA ARG A 151 -19.28 -4.40 7.81
C ARG A 151 -18.26 -5.29 8.54
N VAL A 152 -18.52 -6.59 8.59
CA VAL A 152 -17.71 -7.60 9.26
C VAL A 152 -17.45 -8.77 8.31
N PRO A 153 -16.28 -9.43 8.42
CA PRO A 153 -15.98 -10.60 7.60
C PRO A 153 -16.88 -11.78 7.97
N GLU A 154 -17.11 -12.66 7.00
CA GLU A 154 -17.75 -13.95 7.27
C GLU A 154 -16.77 -14.86 8.02
N ASP A 155 -17.26 -15.49 9.09
CA ASP A 155 -16.48 -16.35 9.96
C ASP A 155 -16.72 -17.84 9.69
N ALA A 156 -17.93 -18.19 9.24
CA ALA A 156 -18.31 -19.57 8.92
C ALA A 156 -17.59 -20.16 7.70
N LYS A 157 -17.28 -19.35 6.68
CA LYS A 157 -16.64 -19.80 5.43
C LYS A 157 -15.64 -18.79 4.90
N CYS A 158 -14.63 -19.28 4.20
CA CYS A 158 -13.70 -18.42 3.50
C CYS A 158 -14.18 -18.13 2.09
N ILE A 159 -14.20 -16.85 1.74
CA ILE A 159 -14.55 -16.37 0.40
C ILE A 159 -13.32 -15.71 -0.21
N SER A 160 -13.06 -16.01 -1.49
CA SER A 160 -11.95 -15.44 -2.24
C SER A 160 -11.81 -13.93 -2.07
N GLY A 161 -10.61 -13.49 -1.71
CA GLY A 161 -10.22 -12.09 -1.58
C GLY A 161 -10.87 -11.33 -0.42
N MET A 162 -11.66 -12.00 0.42
CA MET A 162 -12.31 -11.39 1.59
C MET A 162 -11.38 -11.36 2.80
N LEU A 163 -11.52 -10.32 3.62
CA LEU A 163 -10.90 -10.28 4.94
C LEU A 163 -11.50 -11.38 5.79
N THR A 164 -10.77 -11.80 6.80
CA THR A 164 -11.24 -12.84 7.71
C THR A 164 -11.34 -12.32 9.12
N ALA A 165 -11.90 -13.13 10.01
CA ALA A 165 -12.02 -12.77 11.41
C ALA A 165 -10.66 -12.42 12.03
N GLU A 166 -9.60 -13.20 11.74
CA GLU A 166 -8.25 -12.91 12.22
C GLU A 166 -7.72 -11.58 11.64
N GLY A 167 -7.95 -11.32 10.35
CA GLY A 167 -7.58 -10.05 9.72
C GLY A 167 -8.32 -8.84 10.30
N ALA A 168 -9.59 -8.97 10.70
CA ALA A 168 -10.32 -7.92 11.40
C ALA A 168 -9.73 -7.67 12.81
N LEU A 169 -9.40 -8.74 13.55
CA LEU A 169 -8.78 -8.63 14.86
C LEU A 169 -7.40 -7.98 14.81
N GLN A 170 -6.62 -8.18 13.73
CA GLN A 170 -5.36 -7.47 13.52
C GLN A 170 -5.58 -5.95 13.50
N HIS A 171 -6.64 -5.50 12.81
CA HIS A 171 -6.99 -4.07 12.75
C HIS A 171 -7.57 -3.53 14.05
N LEU A 172 -8.30 -4.35 14.83
CA LEU A 172 -8.67 -3.97 16.21
C LEU A 172 -7.43 -3.79 17.08
N LYS A 173 -6.45 -4.71 16.98
CA LYS A 173 -5.18 -4.62 17.71
C LYS A 173 -4.39 -3.37 17.31
N LEU A 174 -4.30 -3.08 16.01
CA LEU A 174 -3.69 -1.87 15.49
C LEU A 174 -4.42 -0.61 15.99
N GLY A 175 -5.74 -0.57 15.93
CA GLY A 175 -6.54 0.57 16.42
C GLY A 175 -6.35 0.81 17.91
N ARG A 176 -6.25 -0.26 18.71
CA ARG A 176 -5.95 -0.18 20.14
C ARG A 176 -4.54 0.36 20.41
N TYR A 177 -3.54 -0.10 19.65
CA TYR A 177 -2.18 0.43 19.72
C TYR A 177 -2.16 1.94 19.46
N PHE A 178 -2.81 2.38 18.37
CA PHE A 178 -2.93 3.81 18.03
C PHE A 178 -3.66 4.59 19.12
N ARG A 179 -4.78 4.07 19.65
CA ARG A 179 -5.49 4.71 20.75
C ARG A 179 -4.57 4.94 21.94
N HIS A 180 -3.87 3.89 22.38
CA HIS A 180 -2.96 3.97 23.52
C HIS A 180 -1.83 5.00 23.30
N ARG A 181 -1.38 5.13 22.05
CA ARG A 181 -0.31 6.06 21.71
C ARG A 181 -0.74 7.51 21.74
N TYR A 182 -1.94 7.79 21.22
CA TYR A 182 -2.42 9.14 21.01
C TYR A 182 -3.33 9.66 22.12
N GLU A 183 -3.90 8.80 22.97
CA GLU A 183 -4.64 9.22 24.18
C GLU A 183 -3.75 10.00 25.16
N ARG A 184 -2.43 9.76 25.12
CA ARG A 184 -1.42 10.48 25.91
C ARG A 184 -1.08 11.86 25.35
N THR A 185 -1.52 12.16 24.13
CA THR A 185 -1.31 13.45 23.50
C THR A 185 -2.53 14.35 23.71
N GLN A 186 -2.38 15.63 23.47
CA GLN A 186 -3.52 16.55 23.47
C GLN A 186 -4.40 16.42 22.21
N LEU A 187 -4.14 15.48 21.29
CA LEU A 187 -4.90 15.35 20.03
C LEU A 187 -6.40 15.23 20.30
N PHE A 188 -6.80 14.29 21.17
CA PHE A 188 -8.19 14.07 21.59
C PHE A 188 -8.45 14.74 22.95
N SER A 189 -8.55 16.07 22.97
CA SER A 189 -8.86 16.84 24.18
C SER A 189 -10.09 17.73 24.01
N ALA A 190 -10.72 18.11 25.12
CA ALA A 190 -11.86 19.03 25.11
C ALA A 190 -11.51 20.44 24.57
N GLU A 191 -10.23 20.79 24.50
CA GLU A 191 -9.74 22.03 23.89
C GLU A 191 -9.65 21.93 22.36
N ASN A 192 -9.59 20.71 21.82
CA ASN A 192 -9.55 20.40 20.40
C ASN A 192 -10.94 20.00 19.88
N GLN A 193 -11.93 20.88 20.04
CA GLN A 193 -13.34 20.60 19.71
C GLN A 193 -13.67 20.42 18.22
N ARG A 194 -12.67 20.43 17.34
CA ARG A 194 -12.86 20.36 15.87
C ARG A 194 -11.82 19.47 15.20
N ILE A 195 -11.67 18.23 15.67
CA ILE A 195 -10.90 17.25 14.92
C ILE A 195 -11.73 16.88 13.69
N VAL A 196 -11.24 17.25 12.52
CA VAL A 196 -11.76 16.74 11.26
C VAL A 196 -11.13 15.36 11.06
N THR A 197 -11.97 14.33 11.02
CA THR A 197 -11.53 12.95 10.78
C THR A 197 -12.19 12.43 9.53
N ASP A 198 -11.37 12.16 8.53
CA ASP A 198 -11.78 11.47 7.31
C ASP A 198 -11.17 10.07 7.30
N VAL A 199 -12.01 9.08 6.99
CA VAL A 199 -11.57 7.70 6.73
C VAL A 199 -11.84 7.39 5.28
N ILE A 200 -10.81 7.01 4.53
CA ILE A 200 -10.92 6.75 3.10
C ILE A 200 -10.51 5.31 2.83
N THR A 201 -11.34 4.58 2.09
CA THR A 201 -11.07 3.18 1.73
C THR A 201 -11.15 3.00 0.22
N SER A 202 -10.41 2.03 -0.31
CA SER A 202 -10.70 1.53 -1.64
C SER A 202 -11.98 0.67 -1.61
N LYS A 203 -12.59 0.46 -2.77
CA LYS A 203 -13.83 -0.31 -2.95
C LYS A 203 -13.59 -1.82 -3.01
N TYR A 204 -12.95 -2.34 -1.96
CA TYR A 204 -12.84 -3.77 -1.72
C TYR A 204 -13.39 -4.08 -0.34
N ASN A 205 -14.10 -5.20 -0.23
CA ASN A 205 -14.66 -5.62 1.04
C ASN A 205 -13.61 -5.63 2.16
N ARG A 206 -12.45 -6.25 1.89
CA ARG A 206 -11.36 -6.36 2.86
C ARG A 206 -10.80 -5.03 3.37
N THR A 207 -10.80 -3.98 2.55
CA THR A 207 -10.30 -2.66 2.96
C THR A 207 -11.35 -1.90 3.74
N VAL A 208 -12.64 -2.03 3.37
CA VAL A 208 -13.76 -1.47 4.13
C VAL A 208 -13.82 -2.07 5.53
N GLN A 209 -13.78 -3.40 5.63
CA GLN A 209 -13.83 -4.12 6.90
C GLN A 209 -12.61 -3.83 7.79
N SER A 210 -11.41 -3.74 7.20
CA SER A 210 -10.21 -3.35 7.96
C SER A 210 -10.34 -1.94 8.53
N ALA A 211 -10.81 -0.99 7.72
CA ALA A 211 -11.00 0.39 8.15
C ALA A 211 -12.06 0.52 9.24
N LEU A 212 -13.17 -0.22 9.14
CA LEU A 212 -14.20 -0.30 10.18
C LEU A 212 -13.64 -0.86 11.49
N ALA A 213 -12.91 -1.98 11.43
CA ALA A 213 -12.30 -2.59 12.62
C ALA A 213 -11.33 -1.62 13.30
N PHE A 214 -10.38 -1.05 12.56
CA PHE A 214 -9.44 -0.06 13.07
C PHE A 214 -10.16 1.16 13.70
N SER A 215 -11.14 1.72 12.99
CA SER A 215 -11.91 2.88 13.45
C SER A 215 -12.74 2.60 14.70
N THR A 216 -13.20 1.36 14.88
CA THR A 216 -13.96 0.95 16.07
C THR A 216 -13.13 1.03 17.34
N GLU A 217 -11.86 0.59 17.29
CA GLU A 217 -10.98 0.64 18.47
C GLU A 217 -10.32 2.01 18.65
N PHE A 218 -9.95 2.67 17.54
CA PHE A 218 -9.25 3.94 17.61
C PHE A 218 -10.19 5.15 17.77
N LEU A 219 -11.16 5.31 16.86
CA LEU A 219 -11.95 6.53 16.73
C LEU A 219 -13.26 6.47 17.53
N TYR A 220 -14.01 5.38 17.45
CA TYR A 220 -15.28 5.25 18.18
C TYR A 220 -15.10 5.26 19.70
N LYS A 221 -13.97 4.79 20.19
CA LYS A 221 -13.64 4.87 21.63
C LYS A 221 -13.36 6.31 22.08
N GLN A 222 -13.12 7.23 21.14
CA GLN A 222 -12.98 8.67 21.33
C GLN A 222 -14.24 9.47 20.89
N ARG A 223 -15.38 8.79 20.65
CA ARG A 223 -16.60 9.39 20.06
C ARG A 223 -17.22 10.56 20.83
N THR A 224 -16.92 10.72 22.12
CA THR A 224 -17.37 11.88 22.90
C THR A 224 -16.66 13.17 22.49
N LEU A 225 -15.53 13.07 21.80
CA LEU A 225 -14.69 14.18 21.34
C LEU A 225 -14.71 14.34 19.81
N LEU A 226 -15.37 13.43 19.11
CA LEU A 226 -15.41 13.38 17.64
C LEU A 226 -16.84 13.49 17.14
N ALA A 227 -17.03 14.25 16.07
CA ALA A 227 -18.27 14.17 15.30
C ALA A 227 -18.39 12.79 14.63
N PRO A 228 -19.61 12.34 14.27
CA PRO A 228 -19.78 11.16 13.44
C PRO A 228 -18.91 11.23 12.17
N ILE A 229 -18.25 10.11 11.86
CA ILE A 229 -17.26 10.00 10.80
C ILE A 229 -17.91 9.40 9.57
N GLN A 230 -17.57 9.98 8.41
CA GLN A 230 -17.91 9.41 7.12
C GLN A 230 -16.74 8.58 6.60
N ILE A 231 -16.97 7.29 6.37
CA ILE A 231 -16.08 6.40 5.63
C ILE A 231 -16.36 6.61 4.15
N LYS A 232 -15.40 7.18 3.44
CA LYS A 232 -15.51 7.62 2.04
C LYS A 232 -14.91 6.58 1.09
N ALA A 233 -15.57 6.34 -0.03
CA ALA A 233 -15.06 5.46 -1.07
C ALA A 233 -14.09 6.19 -2.01
N SER A 234 -12.90 5.63 -2.20
CA SER A 234 -11.98 6.02 -3.26
C SER A 234 -11.96 4.98 -4.38
N ASN A 235 -11.89 5.46 -5.63
CA ASN A 235 -11.67 4.63 -6.81
C ASN A 235 -10.18 4.29 -7.03
N PHE A 236 -9.29 4.84 -6.21
CA PHE A 236 -7.85 4.78 -6.42
C PHE A 236 -7.16 4.00 -5.31
N SER A 237 -6.09 3.27 -5.67
CA SER A 237 -5.22 2.58 -4.72
C SER A 237 -4.44 3.54 -3.82
N TYR A 238 -4.28 4.80 -4.22
CA TYR A 238 -3.63 5.86 -3.44
C TYR A 238 -4.66 6.76 -2.72
N HIS A 239 -5.92 6.33 -2.61
CA HIS A 239 -6.93 6.93 -1.74
C HIS A 239 -7.28 8.40 -2.01
N CYS A 240 -6.98 8.91 -3.20
CA CYS A 240 -7.46 10.22 -3.61
C CYS A 240 -8.98 10.21 -3.83
N LEU A 241 -9.65 11.30 -3.50
CA LEU A 241 -11.08 11.50 -3.73
C LEU A 241 -11.40 12.46 -4.87
N ASP A 242 -10.39 13.20 -5.34
CA ASP A 242 -10.52 14.19 -6.39
C ASP A 242 -10.55 13.51 -7.77
N ASP A 243 -11.38 14.02 -8.68
CA ASP A 243 -11.45 13.57 -10.07
C ASP A 243 -10.15 13.88 -10.84
N TYR A 244 -9.39 14.90 -10.44
CA TYR A 244 -8.07 15.21 -11.01
C TYR A 244 -7.04 14.10 -10.80
N CYS A 245 -7.29 13.19 -9.86
CA CYS A 245 -6.46 12.01 -9.67
C CYS A 245 -6.69 10.95 -10.78
N ALA A 246 -7.80 11.03 -11.53
CA ALA A 246 -8.12 10.06 -12.56
C ALA A 246 -7.12 10.05 -13.74
N CYS A 247 -6.14 9.15 -13.68
CA CYS A 247 -5.27 8.86 -14.82
C CYS A 247 -5.88 7.75 -15.69
N LYS A 248 -6.46 8.11 -16.84
CA LYS A 248 -7.09 7.14 -17.77
C LYS A 248 -6.09 6.10 -18.28
N GLN A 249 -4.84 6.53 -18.48
CA GLN A 249 -3.74 5.71 -18.99
C GLN A 249 -3.21 4.72 -17.94
N HIS A 250 -3.45 4.96 -16.64
CA HIS A 250 -2.93 4.12 -15.56
C HIS A 250 -3.27 2.64 -15.74
N LYS A 251 -4.49 2.29 -16.19
CA LYS A 251 -4.87 0.88 -16.41
C LYS A 251 -4.01 0.21 -17.48
N ALA A 252 -3.73 0.92 -18.58
CA ALA A 252 -2.90 0.40 -19.66
C ALA A 252 -1.44 0.27 -19.20
N ILE A 253 -0.92 1.31 -18.54
CA ILE A 253 0.45 1.31 -17.98
C ILE A 253 0.62 0.17 -16.97
N ARG A 254 -0.33 -0.01 -16.05
CA ARG A 254 -0.30 -1.09 -15.06
C ARG A 254 -0.26 -2.47 -15.71
N LYS A 255 -1.07 -2.69 -16.76
CA LYS A 255 -1.07 -3.96 -17.49
C LYS A 255 0.25 -4.22 -18.23
N MET A 256 0.86 -3.17 -18.81
CA MET A 256 2.19 -3.27 -19.43
C MET A 256 3.25 -3.61 -18.38
N TYR A 257 3.27 -2.88 -17.27
CA TYR A 257 4.16 -3.13 -16.15
C TYR A 257 4.03 -4.56 -15.59
N GLU A 258 2.81 -5.04 -15.33
CA GLU A 258 2.60 -6.40 -14.80
C GLU A 258 3.11 -7.48 -15.77
N LYS A 259 2.92 -7.27 -17.07
CA LYS A 259 3.42 -8.19 -18.11
C LYS A 259 4.95 -8.18 -18.16
N GLU A 260 5.55 -7.00 -18.25
CA GLU A 260 7.01 -6.83 -18.31
C GLU A 260 7.68 -7.35 -17.04
N HIS A 261 7.11 -7.04 -15.87
CA HIS A 261 7.62 -7.50 -14.59
C HIS A 261 7.60 -9.03 -14.47
N LEU A 262 6.53 -9.68 -14.94
CA LEU A 262 6.44 -11.14 -14.96
C LEU A 262 7.44 -11.76 -15.95
N GLN A 263 7.59 -11.16 -17.14
CA GLN A 263 8.58 -11.61 -18.12
C GLN A 263 10.01 -11.49 -17.56
N GLU A 264 10.31 -10.39 -16.89
CA GLU A 264 11.61 -10.14 -16.28
C GLU A 264 11.87 -11.11 -15.12
N PHE A 265 10.85 -11.39 -14.29
CA PHE A 265 10.94 -12.44 -13.28
C PHE A 265 11.33 -13.79 -13.90
N TYR A 266 10.65 -14.20 -14.98
CA TYR A 266 10.95 -15.46 -15.65
C TYR A 266 12.32 -15.52 -16.31
N HIS A 267 12.83 -14.37 -16.77
CA HIS A 267 14.17 -14.25 -17.32
C HIS A 267 15.26 -14.32 -16.24
N MET A 268 15.01 -13.72 -15.06
CA MET A 268 16.00 -13.62 -13.98
C MET A 268 15.94 -14.75 -12.94
N LYS A 269 14.84 -15.53 -12.87
CA LYS A 269 14.68 -16.56 -11.83
C LYS A 269 15.80 -17.60 -11.89
N SER A 270 16.24 -18.06 -10.72
CA SER A 270 17.24 -19.12 -10.61
C SER A 270 16.62 -20.51 -10.86
N ASP A 271 17.45 -21.50 -11.19
CA ASP A 271 17.00 -22.89 -11.36
C ASP A 271 16.30 -23.41 -10.09
N SER A 272 16.82 -23.07 -8.91
CA SER A 272 16.20 -23.44 -7.63
C SER A 272 14.81 -22.84 -7.44
N VAL A 273 14.56 -21.61 -7.93
CA VAL A 273 13.23 -20.97 -7.88
C VAL A 273 12.30 -21.61 -8.92
N ALA A 274 12.82 -21.96 -10.10
CA ALA A 274 12.05 -22.64 -11.14
C ALA A 274 11.61 -24.05 -10.71
N ASP A 275 12.50 -24.80 -10.03
CA ASP A 275 12.17 -26.12 -9.47
C ASP A 275 11.12 -26.01 -8.36
N GLU A 276 11.21 -24.99 -7.51
CA GLU A 276 10.21 -24.76 -6.46
C GLU A 276 8.85 -24.33 -7.03
N GLU A 277 8.82 -23.48 -8.05
CA GLU A 277 7.61 -23.12 -8.79
C GLU A 277 6.93 -24.35 -9.38
N LYS A 278 7.72 -25.23 -10.04
CA LYS A 278 7.22 -26.49 -10.61
C LYS A 278 6.68 -27.41 -9.52
N LYS A 279 7.37 -27.49 -8.38
CA LYS A 279 6.92 -28.25 -7.21
C LYS A 279 5.61 -27.70 -6.68
N LEU A 280 5.46 -26.39 -6.46
CA LEU A 280 4.21 -25.78 -6.01
C LEU A 280 3.06 -26.10 -6.97
N LEU A 281 3.27 -25.97 -8.27
CA LEU A 281 2.26 -26.25 -9.29
C LEU A 281 1.80 -27.71 -9.37
N SER A 282 2.55 -28.67 -8.79
CA SER A 282 2.14 -30.08 -8.73
C SER A 282 0.99 -30.32 -7.74
N PHE A 283 0.77 -29.39 -6.80
CA PHE A 283 -0.29 -29.47 -5.82
C PHE A 283 -1.59 -28.85 -6.35
N SER A 284 -2.71 -29.55 -6.17
CA SER A 284 -4.04 -29.16 -6.67
C SER A 284 -4.48 -27.76 -6.22
N GLU A 285 -3.99 -27.32 -5.06
CA GLU A 285 -4.31 -26.05 -4.45
C GLU A 285 -3.62 -24.86 -5.11
N PHE A 286 -2.51 -25.11 -5.80
CA PHE A 286 -1.70 -24.10 -6.50
C PHE A 286 -1.76 -24.26 -8.02
N SER A 287 -2.35 -25.33 -8.55
CA SER A 287 -2.36 -25.65 -9.99
C SER A 287 -3.03 -24.59 -10.87
N SER A 288 -3.86 -23.72 -10.28
CA SER A 288 -4.48 -22.58 -10.98
C SER A 288 -3.69 -21.27 -10.90
N SER A 289 -2.61 -21.23 -10.12
CA SER A 289 -1.74 -20.05 -9.99
C SER A 289 -0.95 -19.86 -11.27
N PHE A 290 -0.95 -18.64 -11.82
CA PHE A 290 -0.27 -18.34 -13.08
C PHE A 290 1.02 -17.52 -12.91
N ASP A 291 1.32 -17.10 -11.69
CA ASP A 291 2.55 -16.39 -11.33
C ASP A 291 2.95 -16.73 -9.87
N PRO A 292 4.21 -16.47 -9.48
CA PRO A 292 4.70 -16.74 -8.13
C PRO A 292 3.96 -15.94 -7.04
N PHE A 293 3.53 -14.71 -7.33
CA PHE A 293 2.83 -13.89 -6.33
C PHE A 293 1.48 -14.51 -5.94
N GLN A 294 0.81 -15.18 -6.88
CA GLN A 294 -0.39 -15.95 -6.58
C GLN A 294 -0.10 -17.21 -5.80
N MET A 295 1.04 -17.85 -6.03
CA MET A 295 1.46 -18.99 -5.20
C MET A 295 1.70 -18.55 -3.76
N ILE A 296 2.37 -17.41 -3.55
CA ILE A 296 2.52 -16.81 -2.22
C ILE A 296 1.15 -16.45 -1.62
N ASP A 297 0.25 -15.84 -2.40
CA ASP A 297 -1.11 -15.47 -1.96
C ASP A 297 -1.92 -16.67 -1.49
N VAL A 298 -1.85 -17.78 -2.25
CA VAL A 298 -2.49 -19.06 -1.90
C VAL A 298 -1.85 -19.65 -0.65
N GLY A 299 -0.51 -19.71 -0.58
CA GLY A 299 0.23 -20.25 0.56
C GLY A 299 -0.10 -19.52 1.85
N LEU A 300 -0.01 -18.18 1.84
CA LEU A 300 -0.33 -17.33 2.98
C LEU A 300 -1.80 -17.45 3.38
N GLY A 301 -2.72 -17.22 2.44
CA GLY A 301 -4.14 -17.06 2.75
C GLY A 301 -4.88 -18.37 3.03
N ARG A 302 -4.40 -19.52 2.52
CA ARG A 302 -4.98 -20.84 2.81
C ARG A 302 -4.30 -21.56 3.96
N PHE A 303 -2.99 -21.44 4.08
CA PHE A 303 -2.22 -22.34 4.95
C PHE A 303 -1.45 -21.61 6.04
N ILE A 304 -0.45 -20.80 5.66
CA ILE A 304 0.57 -20.28 6.57
C ILE A 304 -0.06 -19.37 7.63
N CYS A 305 -0.82 -18.34 7.20
CA CYS A 305 -1.43 -17.40 8.13
C CYS A 305 -2.63 -18.00 8.87
N ARG A 306 -3.12 -19.15 8.41
CA ARG A 306 -4.17 -19.94 9.05
C ARG A 306 -3.65 -20.99 10.02
N ARG A 307 -2.33 -21.18 10.07
CA ARG A 307 -1.70 -22.27 10.82
C ARG A 307 -2.29 -23.65 10.42
N LYS A 308 -2.67 -23.80 9.16
CA LYS A 308 -3.09 -25.11 8.60
C LYS A 308 -1.86 -25.84 8.09
N THR A 309 -1.93 -27.17 8.10
CA THR A 309 -0.89 -28.03 7.53
C THR A 309 -0.71 -27.70 6.05
N LEU A 310 0.54 -27.52 5.63
CA LEU A 310 0.87 -27.34 4.22
C LEU A 310 0.59 -28.64 3.44
N PRO A 311 0.20 -28.55 2.16
CA PRO A 311 -0.08 -29.73 1.34
C PRO A 311 1.10 -30.72 1.28
N CYS A 312 0.75 -32.00 1.30
CA CYS A 312 1.65 -33.12 1.07
C CYS A 312 1.05 -34.04 0.02
N HIS A 313 1.86 -34.50 -0.93
CA HIS A 313 1.48 -35.48 -1.93
C HIS A 313 2.54 -36.58 -1.98
N GLU A 314 2.10 -37.82 -1.79
CA GLU A 314 2.99 -38.98 -1.64
C GLU A 314 4.04 -38.78 -0.54
N ASN A 315 5.32 -38.65 -0.90
CA ASN A 315 6.44 -38.43 0.02
C ASN A 315 6.99 -37.00 -0.03
N GLU A 316 6.32 -36.08 -0.73
CA GLU A 316 6.76 -34.70 -0.88
C GLU A 316 5.77 -33.74 -0.22
N CYS A 317 6.26 -33.00 0.77
CA CYS A 317 5.51 -31.95 1.45
C CYS A 317 6.07 -30.58 1.08
N LEU A 318 5.17 -29.60 1.01
CA LEU A 318 5.55 -28.19 1.03
C LEU A 318 5.99 -27.82 2.45
N THR A 319 7.02 -26.98 2.54
CA THR A 319 7.52 -26.44 3.81
C THR A 319 7.49 -24.91 3.76
N PHE A 320 7.77 -24.22 4.86
CA PHE A 320 7.92 -22.76 4.81
C PHE A 320 9.07 -22.33 3.88
N ASP A 321 10.11 -23.14 3.76
CA ASP A 321 11.22 -22.87 2.83
C ASP A 321 10.79 -22.86 1.37
N SER A 322 9.70 -23.55 1.00
CA SER A 322 9.11 -23.48 -0.33
C SER A 322 8.65 -22.07 -0.73
N PHE A 323 8.40 -21.19 0.25
CA PHE A 323 7.95 -19.83 0.05
C PHE A 323 9.03 -18.78 0.34
N ASN A 324 10.21 -19.21 0.79
CA ASN A 324 11.35 -18.33 1.16
C ASN A 324 12.48 -18.33 0.10
N LYS A 325 12.26 -18.94 -1.07
CA LYS A 325 13.22 -19.06 -2.18
C LYS A 325 12.99 -18.02 -3.26
#